data_AF-A0A1J8PGP7-F1
#
_entry.id   AF-A0A1J8PGP7-F1
#
_cell.length_a   1.000
_cell.length_b   1.000
_cell.length_c   1.000
_cell.angle_alpha   90.00
_cell.angle_beta   90.00
_cell.angle_gamma   90.00
#
_symmetry.space_group_name_H-M   'P 1'
#
loop_
_entity.id
_entity.type
_entity.pdbx_description
1 polymer ?
#
loop_
_entity_poly.entity_id
_entity_poly.type
_entity_poly.pdbx_seq_one_letter_code
_entity_poly.pdbx_strand_id
1 'polypeptide(L)'
;MGSFYVVLVGRHPGIYTTWLASQREAEVTGLSYNAHRSFSTADEARAEFALGWVTGLVNSNTARIPHDMSDIMRLSQEALVNRLHTSGRGRWYVVYTGRRPGIYDAWGLAVPQVIGVSYTTFLRFDSQEEALASFNLARSQGSIHMV
;
A
#
# COMPACT_ATOMS: atom_id res chain seq x y z
N MET A 1 -6.50 -18.54 12.29
CA MET A 1 -5.53 -17.49 11.92
C MET A 1 -6.31 -16.22 11.62
N GLY A 2 -6.07 -15.14 12.36
CA GLY A 2 -6.77 -13.85 12.14
C GLY A 2 -6.13 -13.07 10.98
N SER A 3 -6.95 -12.32 10.25
CA SER A 3 -6.45 -11.35 9.27
C SER A 3 -6.25 -9.99 9.92
N PHE A 4 -5.20 -9.27 9.52
CA PHE A 4 -4.94 -7.90 9.92
C PHE A 4 -5.37 -6.97 8.79
N TYR A 5 -6.27 -6.03 9.07
CA TYR A 5 -6.83 -5.10 8.10
C TYR A 5 -6.13 -3.76 8.25
N VAL A 6 -5.33 -3.38 7.26
CA VAL A 6 -4.66 -2.09 7.19
C VAL A 6 -5.58 -1.13 6.45
N VAL A 7 -5.80 0.04 7.03
CA VAL A 7 -6.46 1.17 6.38
C VAL A 7 -5.46 2.30 6.28
N LEU A 8 -5.07 2.65 5.05
CA LEU A 8 -4.20 3.78 4.74
C LEU A 8 -5.03 5.05 4.51
N VAL A 9 -6.17 4.92 3.82
CA VAL A 9 -7.12 6.02 3.61
C VAL A 9 -8.49 5.65 4.17
N GLY A 10 -8.90 6.42 5.17
CA GLY A 10 -10.16 6.34 5.90
C GLY A 10 -10.27 7.54 6.85
N ARG A 11 -11.36 7.67 7.60
CA ARG A 11 -11.48 8.72 8.64
C ARG A 11 -10.46 8.52 9.76
N HIS A 12 -10.27 7.27 10.14
CA HIS A 12 -9.28 6.86 11.12
C HIS A 12 -8.40 5.77 10.51
N PRO A 13 -7.32 6.12 9.78
CA PRO A 13 -6.36 5.14 9.29
C PRO A 13 -5.77 4.32 10.44
N GLY A 14 -5.47 3.04 10.22
CA GLY A 14 -4.93 2.18 11.27
C GLY A 14 -4.84 0.71 10.87
N ILE A 15 -4.45 -0.12 11.84
CA ILE A 15 -4.41 -1.58 11.71
C ILE A 15 -5.46 -2.18 12.64
N TYR A 16 -6.33 -3.02 12.07
CA TYR A 16 -7.44 -3.64 12.78
C TYR A 16 -7.33 -5.16 12.72
N THR A 17 -7.78 -5.86 13.76
CA THR A 17 -7.75 -7.33 13.82
C THR A 17 -9.05 -7.97 13.34
N THR A 18 -10.07 -7.17 13.05
CA THR A 18 -11.33 -7.62 12.46
C THR A 18 -11.76 -6.68 11.35
N TRP A 19 -12.44 -7.24 10.35
CA TRP A 19 -13.04 -6.46 9.28
C TRP A 19 -14.09 -5.50 9.81
N LEU A 20 -14.89 -5.93 10.79
CA LEU A 20 -15.94 -5.12 11.38
C LEU A 20 -15.37 -3.87 12.08
N ALA A 21 -14.25 -4.00 12.80
CA ALA A 21 -13.57 -2.86 13.39
C ALA A 21 -13.03 -1.91 12.31
N SER A 22 -12.41 -2.46 11.25
CA SER A 22 -11.95 -1.65 10.10
C SER A 22 -13.11 -0.87 9.45
N GLN A 23 -14.24 -1.51 9.18
CA GLN A 23 -15.42 -0.85 8.61
C GLN A 23 -16.01 0.23 9.51
N ARG A 24 -16.23 -0.09 10.79
CA ARG A 24 -16.91 0.80 11.73
C ARG A 24 -16.05 1.96 12.18
N GLU A 25 -14.77 1.69 12.42
CA GLU A 25 -13.90 2.66 13.06
C GLU A 25 -13.12 3.49 12.05
N ALA A 26 -12.72 2.92 10.91
CA ALA A 26 -12.05 3.71 9.88
C ALA A 26 -13.02 4.38 8.91
N GLU A 27 -14.32 4.07 9.01
CA GLU A 27 -15.40 4.57 8.15
C GLU A 27 -15.05 4.51 6.66
N VAL A 28 -14.44 3.41 6.24
CA VAL A 28 -13.99 3.18 4.86
C VAL A 28 -15.15 3.10 3.88
N THR A 29 -16.35 2.72 4.34
CA THR A 29 -17.54 2.57 3.51
C THR A 29 -18.10 3.93 3.08
N GLY A 30 -18.25 4.15 1.78
CA GLY A 30 -18.80 5.40 1.23
C GLY A 30 -17.78 6.52 1.01
N LEU A 31 -16.51 6.32 1.37
CA LEU A 31 -15.42 7.23 1.02
C LEU A 31 -14.90 6.93 -0.39
N SER A 32 -14.92 7.94 -1.25
CA SER A 32 -14.20 7.89 -2.52
C SER A 32 -12.71 7.69 -2.25
N TYR A 33 -12.08 6.81 -3.01
CA TYR A 33 -10.64 6.54 -2.93
C TYR A 33 -10.18 6.07 -1.55
N ASN A 34 -10.98 5.25 -0.86
CA ASN A 34 -10.48 4.52 0.30
C ASN A 34 -9.32 3.57 -0.10
N ALA A 35 -8.44 3.29 0.86
CA ALA A 35 -7.34 2.36 0.67
C ALA A 35 -7.24 1.47 1.90
N HIS A 36 -7.77 0.27 1.76
CA HIS A 36 -7.70 -0.78 2.77
C HIS A 36 -7.33 -2.12 2.15
N ARG A 37 -6.65 -2.98 2.93
CA ARG A 37 -6.27 -4.34 2.53
C ARG A 37 -6.08 -5.22 3.76
N SER A 38 -6.35 -6.51 3.62
CA SER A 38 -6.04 -7.51 4.65
C SER A 38 -4.70 -8.21 4.40
N PHE A 39 -4.03 -8.56 5.49
CA PHE A 39 -2.74 -9.23 5.54
C PHE A 39 -2.77 -10.37 6.55
N SER A 40 -1.93 -11.38 6.33
CA SER A 40 -1.97 -12.62 7.12
C SER A 40 -1.19 -12.51 8.43
N THR A 41 -0.27 -11.56 8.55
CA THR A 41 0.58 -11.38 9.73
C THR A 41 0.57 -9.93 10.21
N ALA A 42 0.79 -9.73 11.51
CA ALA A 42 0.87 -8.41 12.12
C ALA A 42 2.06 -7.62 11.55
N ASP A 43 3.20 -8.27 11.36
CA ASP A 43 4.41 -7.62 10.86
C ASP A 43 4.26 -7.14 9.41
N GLU A 44 3.48 -7.87 8.62
CA GLU A 44 3.11 -7.41 7.29
C GLU A 44 2.20 -6.18 7.35
N ALA A 45 1.15 -6.24 8.16
CA ALA A 45 0.25 -5.11 8.31
C ALA A 45 0.96 -3.85 8.83
N ARG A 46 1.89 -4.00 9.78
CA ARG A 46 2.73 -2.92 10.31
C ARG A 46 3.61 -2.31 9.23
N ALA A 47 4.29 -3.15 8.45
CA ALA A 47 5.14 -2.68 7.35
C ALA A 47 4.35 -1.85 6.34
N GLU A 48 3.18 -2.36 5.94
CA GLU A 48 2.33 -1.73 4.93
C GLU A 48 1.71 -0.41 5.44
N PHE A 49 1.31 -0.37 6.71
CA PHE A 49 0.86 0.87 7.35
C PHE A 49 1.99 1.91 7.43
N ALA A 50 3.20 1.51 7.81
CA ALA A 50 4.35 2.39 7.90
C ALA A 50 4.80 2.91 6.53
N LEU A 51 4.72 2.10 5.47
CA LEU A 51 4.94 2.56 4.10
C LEU A 51 3.87 3.55 3.64
N GLY A 52 2.60 3.29 3.95
CA GLY A 52 1.52 4.25 3.71
C GLY A 52 1.68 5.57 4.46
N TRP A 53 2.30 5.52 5.65
CA TRP A 53 2.65 6.71 6.42
C TRP A 53 3.68 7.58 5.72
N VAL A 54 4.84 7.02 5.35
CA VAL A 54 5.92 7.82 4.74
C VAL A 54 5.66 8.21 3.29
N THR A 55 4.72 7.55 2.62
CA THR A 55 4.26 7.97 1.29
C THR A 55 3.20 9.07 1.34
N GLY A 56 2.81 9.51 2.55
CA GLY A 56 1.83 10.58 2.76
C GLY A 56 0.38 10.15 2.51
N LEU A 57 0.14 8.84 2.39
CA LEU A 57 -1.20 8.31 2.16
C LEU A 57 -2.02 8.27 3.45
N VAL A 58 -1.37 8.03 4.58
CA VAL A 58 -1.98 8.06 5.91
C VAL A 58 -2.09 9.49 6.42
N ASN A 59 -3.29 9.91 6.80
CA ASN A 59 -3.50 11.17 7.52
C ASN A 59 -3.02 11.02 8.98
N SER A 60 -1.84 11.57 9.27
CA SER A 60 -1.20 11.50 10.59
C SER A 60 -2.01 12.12 11.73
N ASN A 61 -2.90 13.07 11.43
CA ASN A 61 -3.72 13.74 12.44
C ASN A 61 -4.86 12.86 12.98
N THR A 62 -5.32 11.89 12.18
CA THR A 62 -6.46 11.04 12.55
C THR A 62 -6.08 9.56 12.65
N ALA A 63 -4.85 9.22 12.29
CA ALA A 63 -4.31 7.88 12.31
C ALA A 63 -4.23 7.31 13.73
N ARG A 64 -4.62 6.04 13.86
CA ARG A 64 -4.39 5.23 15.05
C ARG A 64 -3.10 4.46 14.87
N ILE A 65 -2.03 4.99 15.46
CA ILE A 65 -0.70 4.39 15.40
C ILE A 65 -0.56 3.38 16.54
N PRO A 66 -0.36 2.08 16.26
CA PRO A 66 0.10 1.13 17.26
C PRO A 66 1.31 1.64 18.05
N HIS A 67 1.24 1.54 19.38
CA HIS A 67 2.31 2.01 20.28
C HIS A 67 3.68 1.41 19.95
N ASP A 68 3.70 0.15 19.50
CA ASP A 68 4.89 -0.62 19.13
C ASP A 68 5.54 -0.19 17.80
N MET A 69 4.93 0.73 17.04
CA MET A 69 5.51 1.29 15.82
C MET A 69 6.17 2.66 16.01
N SER A 70 6.19 3.20 17.23
CA SER A 70 6.74 4.54 17.48
C SER A 70 8.19 4.69 17.01
N ASP A 71 9.01 3.65 17.18
CA ASP A 71 10.42 3.66 16.79
C ASP A 71 10.60 3.58 15.27
N ILE A 72 9.81 2.73 14.60
CA ILE A 72 9.93 2.57 13.15
C ILE A 72 9.44 3.81 12.40
N MET A 73 8.43 4.50 12.95
CA MET A 73 7.89 5.74 12.39
C MET A 73 8.83 6.95 12.58
N ARG A 74 9.87 6.84 13.40
CA ARG A 74 10.91 7.89 13.56
C ARG A 74 12.00 7.83 12.50
N LEU A 75 12.08 6.75 11.71
CA LEU A 75 13.07 6.61 10.66
C LEU A 75 12.82 7.64 9.55
N SER A 76 13.89 8.02 8.83
CA SER A 76 13.72 8.80 7.60
C SER A 76 12.91 7.99 6.58
N GLN A 77 12.22 8.69 5.67
CA GLN A 77 11.45 8.04 4.60
C GLN A 77 12.31 7.02 3.84
N GLU A 78 13.54 7.39 3.47
CA GLU A 78 14.46 6.49 2.76
C GLU A 78 14.84 5.25 3.59
N ALA A 79 15.20 5.45 4.86
CA ALA A 79 15.55 4.34 5.75
C ALA A 79 14.37 3.40 6.00
N LEU A 80 13.16 3.95 6.10
CA LEU A 80 11.95 3.15 6.27
C LEU A 80 11.64 2.33 5.04
N VAL A 81 11.68 2.95 3.85
CA VAL A 81 11.42 2.27 2.58
C VAL A 81 12.43 1.14 2.38
N ASN A 82 13.72 1.41 2.54
CA ASN A 82 14.76 0.38 2.42
C ASN A 82 14.60 -0.77 3.42
N ARG A 83 14.13 -0.48 4.64
CA ARG A 83 13.92 -1.50 5.69
C ARG A 83 12.66 -2.34 5.47
N LEU A 84 11.63 -1.74 4.87
CA LEU A 84 10.30 -2.33 4.74
C LEU A 84 9.96 -2.82 3.35
N HIS A 85 10.88 -2.73 2.40
CA HIS A 85 10.80 -3.50 1.16
C HIS A 85 10.40 -4.94 1.46
N THR A 86 9.29 -5.35 0.88
CA THR A 86 8.71 -6.68 1.07
C THR A 86 9.15 -7.66 -0.01
N SER A 87 10.21 -7.32 -0.77
CA SER A 87 10.97 -8.22 -1.64
C SER A 87 11.25 -9.55 -0.90
N GLY A 88 10.45 -10.58 -1.20
CA GLY A 88 10.49 -11.90 -0.52
C GLY A 88 9.17 -12.35 0.13
N ARG A 89 8.14 -11.49 0.19
CA ARG A 89 6.80 -11.83 0.71
C ARG A 89 5.79 -12.24 -0.36
N GLY A 90 6.24 -12.45 -1.60
CA GLY A 90 5.43 -12.98 -2.71
C GLY A 90 4.35 -12.03 -3.20
N ARG A 91 4.57 -10.71 -3.12
CA ARG A 91 3.64 -9.70 -3.63
C ARG A 91 4.41 -8.64 -4.39
N TRP A 92 4.01 -8.42 -5.63
CA TRP A 92 4.57 -7.41 -6.52
C TRP A 92 3.42 -6.64 -7.16
N TYR A 93 3.57 -5.34 -7.30
CA TYR A 93 2.56 -4.44 -7.84
C TYR A 93 3.14 -3.73 -9.03
N VAL A 94 2.48 -3.85 -10.18
CA VAL A 94 2.87 -3.15 -11.40
C VAL A 94 1.89 -2.02 -11.63
N VAL A 95 2.38 -0.78 -11.62
CA VAL A 95 1.63 0.40 -12.02
C VAL A 95 1.99 0.68 -13.47
N TYR A 96 1.03 0.47 -14.37
CA TYR A 96 1.19 0.76 -15.79
C TYR A 96 0.84 2.21 -16.09
N THR A 97 -0.25 2.70 -15.50
CA THR A 97 -0.66 4.10 -15.58
C THR A 97 -0.87 4.67 -14.19
N GLY A 98 -0.18 5.77 -13.87
CA GLY A 98 -0.20 6.39 -12.54
C GLY A 98 0.78 7.56 -12.45
N ARG A 99 0.89 8.18 -11.27
CA ARG A 99 1.83 9.28 -11.01
C ARG A 99 3.28 8.87 -11.29
N ARG A 100 3.62 7.62 -10.96
CA ARG A 100 4.92 7.01 -11.25
C ARG A 100 4.71 5.55 -11.68
N PRO A 101 4.58 5.27 -12.98
CA PRO A 101 4.56 3.90 -13.46
C PRO A 101 5.84 3.16 -13.08
N GLY A 102 5.72 1.87 -12.75
CA GLY A 102 6.83 1.09 -12.26
C GLY A 102 6.39 -0.19 -11.56
N ILE A 103 7.37 -0.91 -11.02
CA ILE A 103 7.17 -2.13 -10.25
C ILE A 103 7.51 -1.83 -8.80
N TYR A 104 6.61 -2.20 -7.90
CA TYR A 104 6.70 -1.98 -6.46
C TYR A 104 6.56 -3.32 -5.76
N ASP A 105 7.36 -3.56 -4.72
CA ASP A 105 7.32 -4.81 -3.96
C ASP A 105 6.36 -4.73 -2.75
N ALA A 106 5.78 -3.56 -2.48
CA ALA A 106 4.87 -3.33 -1.36
C ALA A 106 3.62 -2.54 -1.79
N TRP A 107 2.48 -2.82 -1.15
CA TRP A 107 1.21 -2.18 -1.48
C TRP A 107 1.21 -0.70 -1.10
N GLY A 108 1.77 -0.35 0.06
CA GLY A 108 1.93 1.01 0.56
C GLY A 108 2.79 1.91 -0.31
N LEU A 109 3.60 1.35 -1.22
CA LEU A 109 4.36 2.10 -2.22
C LEU A 109 3.60 2.28 -3.55
N ALA A 110 2.80 1.28 -3.94
CA ALA A 110 2.08 1.26 -5.20
C ALA A 110 0.80 2.11 -5.17
N VAL A 111 0.00 2.02 -4.11
CA VAL A 111 -1.29 2.72 -3.99
C VAL A 111 -1.17 4.24 -4.15
N PRO A 112 -0.19 4.93 -3.53
CA PRO A 112 0.01 6.36 -3.72
C PRO A 112 0.18 6.76 -5.19
N GLN A 113 0.56 5.84 -6.08
CA GLN A 113 0.74 6.15 -7.51
C GLN A 113 -0.56 6.13 -8.30
N VAL A 114 -1.60 5.47 -7.78
CA VAL A 114 -2.87 5.25 -8.51
C VAL A 114 -4.08 5.88 -7.84
N ILE A 115 -4.03 6.05 -6.52
CA ILE A 115 -5.19 6.48 -5.75
C ILE A 115 -5.58 7.93 -6.05
N GLY A 116 -6.88 8.18 -6.24
CA GLY A 116 -7.42 9.51 -6.52
C GLY A 116 -7.08 10.05 -7.90
N VAL A 117 -6.52 9.23 -8.80
CA VAL A 117 -6.18 9.64 -10.17
C VAL A 117 -7.03 8.86 -11.16
N SER A 118 -7.60 9.56 -12.14
CA SER A 118 -8.42 8.96 -13.18
C SER A 118 -7.57 8.15 -14.16
N TYR A 119 -8.17 7.12 -14.76
CA TYR A 119 -7.55 6.29 -15.82
C TYR A 119 -6.26 5.55 -15.42
N THR A 120 -6.02 5.36 -14.13
CA THR A 120 -4.88 4.57 -13.65
C THR A 120 -5.11 3.08 -13.81
N THR A 121 -4.04 2.35 -14.11
CA THR A 121 -4.06 0.89 -14.27
C THR A 121 -2.91 0.29 -13.50
N PHE A 122 -3.22 -0.70 -12.66
CA PHE A 122 -2.23 -1.46 -11.91
C PHE A 122 -2.68 -2.90 -11.70
N LEU A 123 -1.73 -3.82 -11.55
CA LEU A 123 -1.96 -5.22 -11.25
C LEU A 123 -1.04 -5.72 -10.14
N ARG A 124 -1.41 -6.86 -9.54
CA ARG A 124 -0.62 -7.55 -8.52
C ARG A 124 -0.21 -8.92 -9.05
N PHE A 125 1.04 -9.31 -8.77
CA PHE A 125 1.65 -10.59 -9.10
C PHE A 125 2.21 -11.25 -7.84
N ASP A 126 2.43 -12.56 -7.92
CA ASP A 126 3.00 -13.35 -6.82
C ASP A 126 4.53 -13.48 -6.92
N SER A 127 5.11 -13.23 -8.10
CA SER A 127 6.56 -13.27 -8.34
C SER A 127 7.11 -12.00 -8.99
N GLN A 128 8.41 -11.75 -8.80
CA GLN A 128 9.08 -10.58 -9.37
C GLN A 128 9.18 -10.72 -10.89
N GLU A 129 9.41 -11.94 -11.35
CA GLU A 129 9.60 -12.32 -12.74
C GLU A 129 8.31 -12.07 -13.54
N GLU A 130 7.15 -12.46 -13.00
CA GLU A 130 5.85 -12.18 -13.62
C GLU A 130 5.55 -10.69 -13.69
N ALA A 131 5.80 -9.96 -12.60
CA ALA A 131 5.63 -8.51 -12.56
C ALA A 131 6.52 -7.82 -13.61
N LEU A 132 7.78 -8.24 -13.70
CA LEU A 132 8.75 -7.72 -14.67
C LEU A 132 8.36 -8.05 -16.11
N ALA A 133 7.95 -9.29 -16.38
CA ALA A 133 7.48 -9.71 -17.69
C ALA A 133 6.26 -8.90 -18.12
N SER A 134 5.30 -8.72 -17.21
CA SER A 134 4.09 -7.94 -17.49
C SER A 134 4.40 -6.46 -17.74
N PHE A 135 5.26 -5.84 -16.92
CA PHE A 135 5.67 -4.44 -17.13
C PHE A 135 6.40 -4.25 -18.46
N ASN A 136 7.30 -5.17 -18.81
CA ASN A 136 8.04 -5.12 -20.08
C ASN A 136 7.11 -5.29 -21.29
N LEU A 137 6.12 -6.16 -21.20
CA LEU A 137 5.11 -6.35 -22.24
C LEU A 137 4.27 -5.07 -22.43
N ALA A 138 3.78 -4.48 -21.34
CA ALA A 138 3.04 -3.23 -21.43
C ALA A 138 3.90 -2.09 -22.00
N ARG A 139 5.19 -2.05 -21.65
CA ARG A 139 6.14 -1.09 -22.20
C ARG A 139 6.36 -1.28 -23.70
N SER A 140 6.49 -2.51 -24.20
CA SER A 140 6.66 -2.78 -25.64
C SER A 140 5.38 -2.48 -26.44
N GLN A 141 4.21 -2.57 -25.80
CA GLN A 141 2.92 -2.20 -26.39
C GLN A 141 2.60 -0.71 -26.33
N GLY A 142 3.44 0.10 -25.66
CA GLY A 142 3.20 1.54 -25.49
C GLY A 142 2.13 1.89 -24.45
N SER A 143 1.78 0.96 -23.56
CA SER A 143 0.69 1.08 -22.58
C SER A 143 1.16 1.59 -21.20
N ILE A 144 2.32 2.23 -21.12
CA ILE A 144 2.88 2.81 -19.89
C ILE A 144 2.73 4.33 -19.95
N HIS A 145 1.97 4.91 -19.02
CA HIS A 145 1.64 6.34 -19.05
C HIS A 145 1.73 7.01 -17.68
N MET A 146 2.36 8.17 -17.64
CA MET A 146 2.30 9.04 -16.48
C MET A 146 1.05 9.91 -16.57
N VAL A 147 0.38 10.12 -15.44
CA VAL A 147 -0.83 10.95 -15.29
C VAL A 147 -0.64 12.04 -14.25
#